data_AF-A0A076YT96-F1
#
_entry.id   AF-A0A076YT96-F1
#
_cell.length_a   1.000
_cell.length_b   1.000
_cell.length_c   1.000
_cell.angle_alpha   90.00
_cell.angle_beta   90.00
_cell.angle_gamma   90.00
#
_symmetry.space_group_name_H-M   'P 1'
#
loop_
_entity.id
_entity.type
_entity.pdbx_description
1 polymer ?
#
loop_
_entity_poly.entity_id
_entity_poly.type
_entity_poly.pdbx_seq_one_letter_code
_entity_poly.pdbx_strand_id
1 'polypeptide(L)' 'MTRTINHKRLMELGFPEHTARNIIKQSKAIAVAKFEETSNSTNNLVKLRKSPFENSRLDLAPTYIVEDLLGFELPFK' A
#
# COMPACT_ATOMS: atom_id res chain seq x y z
N MET A 1 6.01 -1.10 13.42
CA MET A 1 4.59 -0.69 13.31
C MET A 1 4.25 -0.60 11.83
N THR A 2 3.20 -1.28 11.37
CA THR A 2 2.72 -1.21 9.98
C THR A 2 2.05 0.15 9.76
N ARG A 3 2.77 1.05 9.10
CA ARG A 3 2.29 2.41 8.80
C ARG A 3 1.57 2.40 7.45
N THR A 4 0.53 3.22 7.34
CA THR A 4 -0.25 3.41 6.12
C THR A 4 -0.30 4.87 5.74
N ILE A 5 -0.42 5.15 4.45
CA ILE A 5 -0.51 6.49 3.90
C ILE A 5 -1.70 6.62 2.94
N ASN A 6 -2.24 7.84 2.83
CA ASN A 6 -3.35 8.20 1.94
C ASN A 6 -2.88 9.20 0.85
N HIS A 7 -3.71 9.47 -0.16
CA HIS A 7 -3.32 10.39 -1.23
C HIS A 7 -3.11 11.82 -0.73
N LYS A 8 -3.83 12.25 0.32
CA LYS A 8 -3.70 13.61 0.87
C LYS A 8 -2.30 13.89 1.39
N ARG A 9 -1.68 12.94 2.09
CA ARG A 9 -0.28 13.05 2.52
C ARG A 9 0.69 13.14 1.35
N LEU A 10 0.43 12.42 0.26
CA LEU A 10 1.24 12.56 -0.95
C LEU A 10 1.04 13.94 -1.61
N MET A 11 -0.17 14.51 -1.56
CA MET A 11 -0.39 15.87 -2.02
C MET A 11 0.37 16.92 -1.19
N GLU A 12 0.53 16.70 0.13
CA GLU A 12 1.37 17.55 0.98
C GLU A 12 2.85 17.57 0.54
N LEU A 13 3.31 16.53 -0.18
CA LEU A 13 4.66 16.48 -0.77
C LEU A 13 4.76 17.17 -2.15
N GLY A 14 3.64 17.67 -2.68
CA GLY A 14 3.58 18.33 -3.99
C GLY A 14 3.13 17.42 -5.14
N PHE A 15 2.73 16.18 -4.88
CA PHE A 15 2.14 15.35 -5.94
C PHE A 15 0.76 15.88 -6.33
N PRO A 16 0.44 15.99 -7.63
CA PRO A 16 -0.93 16.26 -8.09
C PRO A 16 -1.91 15.19 -7.59
N GLU A 17 -3.17 15.56 -7.32
CA GLU A 17 -4.17 14.64 -6.75
C GLU A 17 -4.29 13.33 -7.55
N HIS A 18 -4.38 13.42 -8.88
CA HIS A 18 -4.48 12.24 -9.73
C HIS A 18 -3.26 11.32 -9.59
N THR A 19 -2.06 11.89 -9.53
CA THR A 19 -0.81 11.15 -9.36
C THR A 19 -0.76 10.49 -7.98
N ALA A 20 -1.10 11.22 -6.92
CA ALA A 20 -1.18 10.70 -5.56
C ALA A 20 -2.15 9.51 -5.45
N ARG A 21 -3.36 9.62 -6.03
CA ARG A 21 -4.33 8.52 -6.07
C ARG A 21 -3.81 7.32 -6.87
N ASN A 22 -3.10 7.57 -7.97
CA ASN A 22 -2.51 6.50 -8.78
C ASN A 22 -1.41 5.75 -8.01
N ILE A 23 -0.57 6.47 -7.27
CA ILE A 23 0.46 5.87 -6.40
C ILE A 23 -0.17 4.96 -5.35
N ILE A 24 -1.24 5.41 -4.68
CA ILE A 24 -1.99 4.59 -3.71
C ILE A 24 -2.56 3.33 -4.38
N LYS A 25 -3.16 3.48 -5.56
CA LYS A 25 -3.74 2.35 -6.32
C LYS A 25 -2.69 1.30 -6.70
N GLN A 26 -1.55 1.74 -7.22
CA GLN A 26 -0.43 0.86 -7.59
C GLN A 26 0.15 0.15 -6.36
N SER A 27 0.38 0.90 -5.29
CA SER A 27 0.92 0.35 -4.04
C SER A 27 0.01 -0.70 -3.42
N LYS A 28 -1.32 -0.50 -3.49
CA LYS A 28 -2.29 -1.52 -3.05
C LYS A 28 -2.27 -2.76 -3.92
N ALA A 29 -2.16 -2.62 -5.24
CA ALA A 29 -2.07 -3.77 -6.13
C ALA A 29 -0.82 -4.63 -5.80
N ILE A 30 0.32 -3.98 -5.55
CA ILE A 30 1.54 -4.66 -5.10
C ILE A 30 1.33 -5.32 -3.73
N ALA A 31 0.65 -4.66 -2.79
CA ALA A 31 0.34 -5.22 -1.47
C ALA A 31 -0.51 -6.49 -1.56
N VAL A 32 -1.52 -6.49 -2.43
CA VAL A 32 -2.39 -7.65 -2.69
C VAL A 32 -1.58 -8.79 -3.30
N ALA A 33 -0.78 -8.52 -4.33
CA ALA A 33 0.07 -9.53 -4.97
C ALA A 33 1.06 -10.17 -3.98
N LYS A 34 1.81 -9.36 -3.20
CA LYS A 34 2.72 -9.86 -2.17
C LYS A 34 2.01 -10.72 -1.11
N PHE A 35 0.77 -10.34 -0.75
CA PHE A 35 -0.03 -11.10 0.20
C PHE A 35 -0.45 -12.46 -0.37
N GLU A 36 -0.92 -12.51 -1.61
CA GLU A 36 -1.32 -13.75 -2.29
C GLU A 36 -0.13 -14.71 -2.46
N GLU A 37 1.04 -14.21 -2.86
CA GLU A 37 2.29 -14.99 -2.95
C GLU A 37 2.66 -15.61 -1.60
N THR A 38 2.64 -14.81 -0.53
CA THR A 38 2.98 -15.26 0.82
C THR A 38 1.95 -16.27 1.36
N SER A 39 0.67 -16.05 1.08
CA SER A 39 -0.42 -16.95 1.49
C SER A 39 -0.35 -18.32 0.79
N ASN A 40 0.11 -18.35 -0.47
CA ASN A 40 0.32 -19.58 -1.22
C ASN A 40 1.57 -20.34 -0.77
N SER A 41 2.62 -19.63 -0.36
CA SER A 41 3.88 -20.24 0.09
C SER A 41 3.84 -20.76 1.53
N THR A 42 2.97 -20.20 2.40
CA THR A 42 2.97 -20.52 3.83
C THR A 42 1.90 -21.54 4.25
N ASN A 43 2.31 -22.59 4.95
CA ASN A 43 1.43 -23.52 5.68
C ASN A 43 0.97 -22.90 7.02
N ASN A 44 0.41 -21.69 6.97
CA ASN A 44 -0.08 -21.00 8.16
C ASN A 44 -1.43 -21.58 8.64
N LEU A 45 -1.55 -21.79 9.96
CA LEU A 45 -2.74 -22.32 10.65
C LEU A 45 -3.93 -21.33 10.63
N VAL A 46 -3.64 -20.03 10.50
CA VAL A 46 -4.63 -18.95 10.36
C VAL A 46 -4.37 -18.24 9.04
N LYS A 47 -5.27 -18.42 8.07
CA LYS A 47 -5.21 -17.74 6.76
C LYS A 47 -6.29 -16.67 6.67
N LEU A 48 -5.87 -15.43 6.47
CA LEU A 48 -6.79 -14.39 5.99
C LEU A 48 -7.18 -14.76 4.55
N ARG A 49 -8.48 -14.79 4.25
CA ARG A 49 -8.98 -15.15 2.91
C ARG A 49 -8.55 -14.16 1.82
N LYS A 50 -8.27 -12.91 2.21
CA LYS A 50 -8.09 -11.77 1.33
C LYS A 50 -7.10 -10.78 1.92
N SER A 51 -6.47 -10.00 1.05
CA SER A 51 -5.54 -8.95 1.49
C SER A 51 -6.32 -7.83 2.20
N PRO A 52 -5.80 -7.30 3.33
CA PRO A 52 -6.38 -6.12 3.99
C PRO A 52 -6.47 -4.88 3.09
N PHE A 53 -5.71 -4.83 2.00
CA PHE A 53 -5.63 -3.69 1.07
C PHE A 53 -6.46 -3.90 -0.21
N GLU A 54 -7.22 -4.98 -0.33
CA GLU A 54 -8.00 -5.31 -1.54
C GLU A 54 -9.17 -4.34 -1.77
N ASN A 55 -9.71 -3.70 -0.72
CA ASN A 55 -10.86 -2.79 -0.85
C ASN A 55 -10.51 -1.55 -1.67
N SER A 56 -10.94 -1.49 -2.93
CA SER A 56 -10.65 -0.39 -3.87
C SER A 56 -11.10 1.00 -3.40
N ARG A 57 -12.15 1.09 -2.57
CA ARG A 57 -12.67 2.37 -2.04
C ARG A 57 -11.82 2.93 -0.90
N LEU A 58 -10.98 2.10 -0.28
CA LEU A 58 -10.13 2.52 0.83
C LEU A 58 -8.91 3.24 0.28
N ASP A 59 -8.77 4.52 0.60
CA ASP A 59 -7.64 5.36 0.20
C ASP A 59 -6.46 5.22 1.18
N LEU A 60 -6.01 3.98 1.39
CA LEU A 60 -4.89 3.66 2.25
C LEU A 60 -4.03 2.60 1.60
N ALA A 61 -2.73 2.85 1.57
CA ALA A 61 -1.71 1.90 1.15
C ALA A 61 -0.66 1.72 2.26
N PRO A 62 0.02 0.57 2.32
CA PRO A 62 1.16 0.41 3.22
C PRO A 62 2.28 1.39 2.86
N THR A 63 2.80 2.13 3.84
CA THR A 63 3.82 3.16 3.64
C THR A 63 5.09 2.59 3.00
N TYR A 64 5.55 1.43 3.47
CA TYR A 64 6.78 0.82 2.94
C TYR A 64 6.69 0.49 1.44
N ILE A 65 5.51 0.09 0.94
CA ILE A 65 5.34 -0.18 -0.51
C ILE A 65 5.33 1.13 -1.29
N VAL A 66 4.75 2.19 -0.73
CA VAL A 66 4.76 3.51 -1.36
C VAL A 66 6.20 4.05 -1.42
N GLU A 67 6.97 3.89 -0.35
CA GLU A 67 8.39 4.26 -0.29
C GLU A 67 9.22 3.45 -1.29
N ASP A 68 9.03 2.13 -1.34
CA ASP A 68 9.65 1.24 -2.34
C ASP A 68 9.33 1.69 -3.78
N LEU A 69 8.07 2.05 -4.05
CA LEU A 69 7.60 2.48 -5.37
C LEU A 69 8.18 3.84 -5.78
N LEU A 70 8.32 4.77 -4.83
CA LEU A 70 8.84 6.10 -5.06
C LEU A 70 10.37 6.16 -5.03
N GLY A 71 11.03 5.18 -4.42
CA GLY A 71 12.48 5.10 -4.27
C GLY A 71 13.06 6.02 -3.19
N PHE A 72 12.24 6.52 -2.26
CA PHE A 72 12.68 7.34 -1.13
C PHE A 72 11.76 7.19 0.08
N GLU A 73 12.31 7.45 1.27
CA GLU A 73 11.56 7.44 2.53
C GLU A 73 10.67 8.68 2.66
N LEU A 74 9.43 8.49 3.09
CA LEU A 74 8.52 9.60 3.28
C LEU A 74 8.83 10.33 4.59
N PRO A 75 8.77 11.68 4.61
CA PRO A 75 9.12 12.47 5.80
C PRO A 75 8.06 12.39 6.92
N PHE A 76 6.98 11.63 6.70
CA PHE A 76 5.91 11.48 7.68
C PHE A 76 6.35 10.45 8.73
N LYS A 77 6.24 10.78 10.02
CA LYS A 77 6.37 9.85 11.17
C LYS A 77 5.01 9.50 11.76
#